data_AF-A0A1Y3SQ95-F1
#
_entry.id   AF-A0A1Y3SQ95-F1
#
_cell.length_a   1.000
_cell.length_b   1.000
_cell.length_c   1.000
_cell.angle_alpha   90.00
_cell.angle_beta   90.00
_cell.angle_gamma   90.00
#
_symmetry.space_group_name_H-M   'P 1'
#
loop_
_entity.id
_entity.type
_entity.pdbx_description
1 polymer ?
#
loop_
_entity_poly.entity_id
_entity_poly.type
_entity_poly.pdbx_seq_one_letter_code
_entity_poly.pdbx_strand_id
1 'polypeptide(L)'
;MKATGIVRNLDPLGRIVLPKELRRTLNLEDGTPLEIFMSEDGAIVLRKHAPGCSCCGRTDNLKEYKGISLCQRCIDAFNSVSVQEMGEK
;
A
#
# COMPACT_ATOMS: atom_id res chain seq x y z
N MET A 1 3.63 -13.68 -15.37
CA MET A 1 4.75 -13.53 -14.42
C MET A 1 5.99 -13.14 -15.21
N LYS A 2 6.72 -12.09 -14.82
CA LYS A 2 8.05 -11.81 -15.39
C LYS A 2 9.06 -12.64 -14.61
N ALA A 3 9.56 -13.72 -15.22
CA ALA A 3 10.61 -14.53 -14.61
C ALA A 3 11.94 -13.78 -14.75
N THR A 4 12.47 -13.28 -13.64
CA THR A 4 13.78 -12.60 -13.64
C THR A 4 14.94 -13.60 -13.58
N GLY A 5 14.68 -14.87 -13.25
CA GLY A 5 15.71 -15.93 -13.17
C GLY A 5 16.74 -15.72 -12.06
N ILE A 6 16.50 -14.78 -11.14
CA ILE A 6 17.46 -14.39 -10.10
C ILE A 6 17.30 -15.32 -8.89
N VAL A 7 18.31 -16.14 -8.61
CA VAL A 7 18.36 -17.04 -7.45
C VAL A 7 19.24 -16.43 -6.36
N ARG A 8 18.70 -16.25 -5.15
CA ARG A 8 19.40 -15.72 -3.96
C ARG A 8 19.24 -16.66 -2.79
N ASN A 9 20.33 -16.87 -2.07
CA ASN A 9 20.34 -17.65 -0.85
C ASN A 9 19.76 -16.83 0.30
N LEU A 10 19.18 -17.53 1.27
CA LEU A 10 18.78 -16.96 2.55
C LEU A 10 20.03 -16.72 3.41
N ASP A 11 20.01 -15.61 4.13
CA ASP A 11 20.95 -15.37 5.20
C ASP A 11 20.70 -16.35 6.37
N PRO A 12 21.67 -16.56 7.29
CA PRO A 12 21.50 -17.40 8.48
C PRO A 12 20.33 -16.99 9.40
N LEU A 13 19.87 -15.73 9.29
CA LEU A 13 18.74 -15.20 10.04
C LEU A 13 17.39 -15.32 9.30
N GLY A 14 17.37 -15.94 8.11
CA GLY A 14 16.15 -16.10 7.32
C GLY A 14 15.75 -14.85 6.51
N ARG A 15 16.68 -13.92 6.29
CA ARG A 15 16.44 -12.74 5.45
C ARG A 15 16.76 -13.04 3.99
N ILE A 16 16.04 -12.39 3.07
CA ILE A 16 16.33 -12.43 1.63
C ILE A 16 16.71 -11.03 1.15
N VAL A 17 17.74 -10.97 0.30
CA VAL A 17 18.21 -9.71 -0.28
C VAL A 17 17.50 -9.45 -1.60
N LEU A 18 16.83 -8.30 -1.71
CA LEU A 18 16.26 -7.83 -2.97
C LEU A 18 17.33 -7.12 -3.82
N PRO A 19 17.58 -7.58 -5.06
CA PRO A 19 18.49 -6.93 -6.00
C PRO A 19 18.16 -5.44 -6.19
N LYS A 20 19.19 -4.61 -6.38
CA LYS A 20 19.05 -3.15 -6.55
C LYS A 20 18.15 -2.78 -7.73
N GLU A 21 18.15 -3.59 -8.79
CA GLU A 21 17.31 -3.38 -9.97
C GLU A 21 15.81 -3.55 -9.69
N LEU A 22 15.43 -4.58 -8.93
CA LEU A 22 14.05 -4.77 -8.49
C LEU A 22 13.61 -3.64 -7.56
N ARG A 23 14.50 -3.22 -6.64
CA ARG A 23 14.23 -2.07 -5.76
C ARG A 23 13.95 -0.79 -6.55
N ARG A 24 14.72 -0.50 -7.59
CA ARG A 24 14.49 0.67 -8.47
C ARG A 24 13.19 0.56 -9.26
N THR A 25 12.95 -0.58 -9.90
CA THR A 25 11.75 -0.81 -10.71
C THR A 25 10.48 -0.72 -9.87
N LEU A 26 10.52 -1.23 -8.64
CA LEU A 26 9.41 -1.18 -7.71
C LEU A 26 9.42 0.08 -6.85
N ASN A 27 10.35 1.02 -7.01
CA ASN A 27 10.51 2.20 -6.16
C ASN A 27 10.47 1.87 -4.65
N LEU A 28 11.30 0.91 -4.24
CA LEU A 28 11.49 0.48 -2.85
C LEU A 28 12.75 1.13 -2.30
N GLU A 29 12.56 2.17 -1.49
CA GLU A 29 13.64 2.84 -0.76
C GLU A 29 13.91 2.17 0.59
N ASP A 30 15.06 2.47 1.18
CA ASP A 30 15.43 1.93 2.49
C ASP A 30 14.38 2.35 3.54
N GLY A 31 13.88 1.39 4.31
CA GLY A 31 12.80 1.59 5.28
C GLY A 31 11.37 1.49 4.73
N THR A 32 11.19 1.22 3.42
CA THR A 32 9.85 1.01 2.84
C THR A 32 9.18 -0.22 3.48
N PRO A 33 7.99 -0.09 4.10
CA PRO A 33 7.27 -1.22 4.66
C PRO A 33 6.71 -2.10 3.53
N LEU A 34 6.90 -3.42 3.69
CA LEU A 34 6.41 -4.45 2.77
C LEU A 34 5.52 -5.43 3.52
N GLU A 35 4.42 -5.81 2.89
CA GLU A 35 3.57 -6.90 3.34
C GLU A 35 3.99 -8.20 2.67
N ILE A 36 4.00 -9.27 3.45
CA ILE A 36 4.34 -10.62 3.01
C ILE A 36 3.08 -11.46 3.03
N PHE A 37 2.71 -11.98 1.86
CA PHE A 37 1.59 -12.89 1.69
C PHE A 37 2.08 -14.26 1.22
N MET A 38 1.33 -15.29 1.57
CA MET A 38 1.49 -16.63 1.03
C MET A 38 0.30 -16.93 0.13
N SER A 39 0.57 -17.27 -1.12
CA SER A 39 -0.44 -17.70 -2.08
C SER A 39 -0.82 -19.18 -1.84
N GLU A 40 -1.95 -19.61 -2.41
CA GLU A 40 -2.46 -20.99 -2.30
C GLU A 40 -1.51 -22.04 -2.88
N ASP A 41 -0.72 -21.66 -3.89
CA ASP A 41 0.33 -22.47 -4.51
C ASP A 41 1.64 -22.51 -3.70
N GLY A 42 1.67 -21.87 -2.53
CA GLY A 42 2.84 -21.77 -1.67
C GLY A 42 3.84 -20.69 -2.10
N ALA A 43 3.52 -19.86 -3.10
CA ALA A 43 4.37 -18.76 -3.50
C ALA A 43 4.37 -17.63 -2.46
N ILE A 44 5.55 -17.04 -2.20
CA ILE A 44 5.67 -15.84 -1.38
C ILE A 44 5.45 -14.61 -2.25
N VAL A 45 4.47 -13.79 -1.89
CA VAL A 45 4.13 -12.54 -2.60
C VAL A 45 4.45 -11.35 -1.71
N LEU A 46 5.31 -10.47 -2.21
CA LEU A 46 5.67 -9.21 -1.55
C LEU A 46 4.84 -8.06 -2.16
N ARG A 47 4.20 -7.26 -1.32
CA ARG A 47 3.47 -6.04 -1.75
C ARG A 47 3.94 -4.84 -0.95
N LYS A 48 3.89 -3.65 -1.56
CA LYS A 48 4.08 -2.40 -0.81
C LYS A 48 2.99 -2.27 0.23
N HIS A 49 3.38 -2.04 1.47
CA HIS A 49 2.43 -1.63 2.48
C HIS A 49 1.98 -0.21 2.17
N ALA A 50 0.73 -0.07 1.73
CA ALA A 50 0.10 1.23 1.59
C ALA A 50 -0.71 1.47 2.87
N PRO A 51 -0.39 2.50 3.67
CA PRO A 51 -1.27 2.87 4.77
C PRO A 51 -2.63 3.18 4.15
N GLY A 52 -3.64 2.43 4.58
CA GLY A 52 -5.01 2.66 4.16
C GLY A 52 -5.46 4.08 4.50
N CYS A 53 -6.69 4.41 4.12
CA CYS A 53 -7.29 5.72 4.35
C CYS A 53 -7.02 6.18 5.79
N SER A 54 -6.44 7.37 5.99
CA SER A 54 -6.12 7.89 7.32
C SER A 54 -7.34 7.98 8.25
N CYS A 55 -8.56 8.03 7.69
CA CYS A 55 -9.80 8.02 8.46
C CYS A 55 -10.35 6.61 8.79
N CYS A 56 -10.15 5.60 7.93
CA CYS A 56 -10.85 4.32 8.08
C CYS A 56 -10.00 3.06 7.84
N GLY A 57 -8.71 3.20 7.56
CA GLY A 57 -7.78 2.08 7.36
C GLY A 57 -8.00 1.24 6.10
N ARG A 58 -8.95 1.60 5.23
CA ARG A 58 -9.26 0.83 4.01
C ARG A 58 -8.35 1.21 2.86
N THR A 59 -8.01 0.22 2.03
CA THR A 59 -7.15 0.38 0.84
C THR A 59 -7.93 0.67 -0.45
N ASP A 60 -9.25 0.80 -0.39
CA ASP A 60 -10.08 0.98 -1.58
C ASP A 60 -10.05 2.42 -2.11
N ASN A 61 -9.63 2.61 -3.37
CA ASN A 61 -9.63 3.89 -4.09
C ASN A 61 -9.05 5.06 -3.26
N LEU A 62 -7.82 4.87 -2.78
CA LEU A 62 -7.04 5.91 -2.09
C LEU A 62 -6.74 7.06 -3.05
N LYS A 63 -7.24 8.25 -2.72
CA LYS A 63 -6.82 9.52 -3.30
C LYS A 63 -5.97 10.26 -2.29
N GLU A 64 -4.81 10.71 -2.74
CA GLU A 64 -3.88 11.48 -1.91
C GLU A 64 -4.14 12.96 -2.12
N TYR A 65 -4.42 13.69 -1.04
CA TYR A 65 -4.57 15.14 -1.08
C TYR A 65 -3.82 15.76 0.10
N LYS A 66 -2.87 16.65 -0.20
CA LYS A 66 -2.01 17.32 0.80
C LYS A 66 -1.31 16.35 1.78
N GLY A 67 -0.89 15.18 1.30
CA GLY A 67 -0.20 14.16 2.11
C GLY A 67 -1.11 13.32 3.02
N ILE A 68 -2.44 13.44 2.88
CA ILE A 68 -3.42 12.60 3.56
C ILE A 68 -4.03 11.66 2.51
N SER A 69 -4.00 10.36 2.79
CA SER A 69 -4.62 9.36 1.95
C SER A 69 -6.06 9.13 2.39
N LEU A 70 -7.03 9.37 1.50
CA LEU A 70 -8.46 9.19 1.78
C LEU A 70 -9.07 8.24 0.76
N CYS A 71 -9.86 7.27 1.24
CA CYS A 71 -10.68 6.45 0.34
C CYS A 71 -11.87 7.26 -0.17
N GLN A 72 -12.39 6.89 -1.35
CA GLN A 72 -13.54 7.57 -1.96
C GLN A 72 -14.73 7.69 -0.99
N ARG A 73 -15.00 6.65 -0.18
CA ARG A 73 -16.05 6.69 0.85
C ARG A 73 -15.87 7.79 1.90
N CYS A 74 -14.63 8.03 2.34
CA CYS A 74 -14.36 9.10 3.30
C CYS A 74 -14.54 10.47 2.65
N ILE A 75 -14.14 10.61 1.38
CA ILE A 75 -14.38 11.83 0.61
C ILE A 75 -15.89 12.09 0.45
N ASP A 76 -16.66 11.06 0.12
CA ASP A 76 -18.11 11.16 -0.04
C ASP A 76 -18.79 11.50 1.29
N ALA A 77 -18.31 10.94 2.41
CA ALA A 77 -18.79 11.29 3.75
C ALA A 77 -18.55 12.78 4.08
N PHE A 78 -17.35 13.31 3.81
CA PHE A 78 -17.05 14.74 4.02
C PHE A 78 -17.92 15.65 3.13
N ASN A 79 -18.13 15.28 1.87
CA ASN A 79 -18.97 16.07 0.95
C ASN A 79 -20.45 16.07 1.34
N SER A 80 -20.93 15.03 2.04
CA SER A 80 -22.33 14.96 2.49
C SER A 80 -22.65 15.87 3.69
N VAL A 81 -21.63 16.31 4.44
CA VAL A 81 -21.80 17.14 5.65
C VAL A 81 -21.97 18.63 5.31
N SER A 82 -21.47 19.10 4.16
CA SER A 82 -21.50 20.52 3.78
C SER A 82 -22.87 21.09 3.38
N VAL A 83 -23.97 20.34 3.47
CA VAL A 83 -25.29 20.79 3.00
C VAL A 83 -26.33 20.98 4.12
N GLN A 84 -26.00 20.74 5.40
CA GLN A 84 -27.02 20.72 6.47
C GLN A 84 -27.02 21.88 7.49
N GLU A 85 -26.21 22.93 7.35
CA GLU A 85 -26.21 24.06 8.30
C GLU A 85 -26.62 25.42 7.70
N MET A 86 -27.47 25.47 6.66
CA MET A 86 -28.07 26.73 6.18
C MET A 86 -29.56 26.60 5.86
N GLY A 87 -30.34 26.11 6.83
CA GLY A 87 -31.79 26.24 6.85
C GLY A 87 -32.20 27.04 8.09
N GLU A 88 -32.21 28.37 7.93
CA GLU A 88 -32.71 29.38 8.85
C GLU A 88 -34.00 28.96 9.60
N LYS A 89 -34.00 29.23 10.91
CA LYS A 89 -35.24 29.57 11.62
C LYS A 89 -35.79 30.90 11.11
#